data_AF-A0A7V3BTB4-F1
#
_entry.id   AF-A0A7V3BTB4-F1
#
_cell.length_a   1.000
_cell.length_b   1.000
_cell.length_c   1.000
_cell.angle_alpha   90.00
_cell.angle_beta   90.00
_cell.angle_gamma   90.00
#
_symmetry.space_group_name_H-M   'P 1'
#
loop_
_entity.id
_entity.type
_entity.pdbx_description
1 polymer ?
#
loop_
_entity_poly.entity_id
_entity_poly.type
_entity_poly.pdbx_seq_one_letter_code
_entity_poly.pdbx_strand_id
1 'polypeptide(L)'
;MAAFIAHPYIGLGPPDEAAVARAAASSTFRWGIAHLMVAVASALLILAFLAIRTYLRDAGDQRWSARALPFVIVGGTLYAILPGMEFAALAAVETGGDARAAQAAVEPWFIPVILASGVASAMGFVGFAKGLWSTGSRLMVPRFVVIALAAMGVSRMVPVTAVQFYVHAAAALIALWPLAYVMWRQPKVMQAARS
;
A
#
# COMPACT_ATOMS: atom_id res chain seq x y z
N MET A 1 -0.75 4.52 -8.66
CA MET A 1 -0.93 4.61 -10.13
C MET A 1 0.19 5.40 -10.78
N ALA A 2 0.40 6.69 -10.44
CA ALA A 2 1.49 7.50 -11.02
C ALA A 2 2.88 6.85 -10.91
N ALA A 3 3.22 6.28 -9.75
CA ALA A 3 4.47 5.53 -9.55
C ALA A 3 4.68 4.42 -10.59
N PHE A 4 3.63 3.67 -10.94
CA PHE A 4 3.73 2.55 -11.88
C PHE A 4 3.83 3.01 -13.34
N ILE A 5 3.22 4.14 -13.68
CA ILE A 5 3.37 4.76 -15.01
C ILE A 5 4.81 5.26 -15.19
N ALA A 6 5.37 5.84 -14.13
CA ALA A 6 6.75 6.32 -14.13
C ALA A 6 7.78 5.18 -14.07
N HIS A 7 7.44 4.04 -13.48
CA HIS A 7 8.38 2.92 -13.29
C HIS A 7 8.78 2.30 -14.65
N PRO A 8 10.08 2.11 -14.94
CA PRO A 8 10.52 1.38 -16.12
C PRO A 8 10.10 -0.09 -16.03
N TYR A 9 9.77 -0.71 -17.17
CA TYR A 9 9.44 -2.14 -17.17
C TYR A 9 10.72 -2.98 -16.96
N ILE A 10 10.72 -3.82 -15.91
CA ILE A 10 11.86 -4.68 -15.54
C ILE A 10 11.51 -6.19 -15.55
N GLY A 11 10.35 -6.56 -16.11
CA GLY A 11 9.88 -7.95 -16.16
C GLY A 11 8.70 -8.25 -15.22
N LEU A 12 8.24 -9.51 -15.25
CA LEU A 12 7.20 -10.05 -14.36
C LEU A 12 7.86 -11.05 -13.39
N GLY A 13 7.92 -10.71 -12.10
CA GLY A 13 8.58 -11.53 -11.09
C GLY A 13 9.38 -10.71 -10.08
N PRO A 14 10.19 -11.37 -9.22
CA PRO A 14 11.20 -10.71 -8.40
C PRO A 14 12.15 -9.84 -9.25
N PRO A 15 12.77 -8.79 -8.68
CA PRO A 15 13.66 -7.91 -9.43
C PRO A 15 14.85 -8.69 -10.01
N ASP A 16 15.00 -8.73 -11.34
CA ASP A 16 16.24 -9.17 -11.98
C ASP A 16 17.30 -8.08 -11.76
N GLU A 17 18.38 -8.40 -11.03
CA GLU A 17 19.46 -7.47 -10.73
C GLU A 17 19.99 -6.76 -12.00
N ALA A 18 20.08 -7.49 -13.11
CA ALA A 18 20.58 -6.95 -14.36
C ALA A 18 19.58 -5.97 -15.00
N ALA A 19 18.28 -6.27 -14.94
CA ALA A 19 17.23 -5.35 -15.38
C ALA A 19 17.15 -4.10 -14.51
N VAL A 20 17.26 -4.26 -13.18
CA VAL A 20 17.32 -3.15 -12.22
C VAL A 20 18.51 -2.23 -12.52
N ALA A 21 19.72 -2.79 -12.62
CA ALA A 21 20.93 -2.02 -12.90
C ALA A 21 20.82 -1.26 -14.24
N ARG A 22 20.35 -1.92 -15.31
CA ARG A 22 20.11 -1.27 -16.61
C ARG A 22 19.08 -0.15 -16.51
N ALA A 23 17.98 -0.37 -15.81
CA ALA A 23 16.91 0.61 -15.67
C ALA A 23 17.36 1.83 -14.85
N ALA A 24 18.04 1.62 -13.73
CA ALA A 24 18.62 2.69 -12.91
C ALA A 24 19.65 3.51 -13.69
N ALA A 25 20.53 2.85 -14.46
CA ALA A 25 21.53 3.51 -15.28
C ALA A 25 20.93 4.31 -16.44
N SER A 26 19.78 3.91 -16.97
CA SER A 26 19.12 4.62 -18.07
C SER A 26 18.58 6.00 -17.66
N SER A 27 18.19 6.17 -16.40
CA SER A 27 17.75 7.45 -15.83
C SER A 27 17.61 7.34 -14.31
N THR A 28 18.60 7.83 -13.57
CA THR A 28 18.58 7.83 -12.09
C THR A 28 17.42 8.66 -11.55
N PHE A 29 17.11 9.80 -12.19
CA PHE A 29 15.97 10.63 -11.82
C PHE A 29 14.64 9.90 -11.95
N ARG A 30 14.38 9.25 -13.10
CA ARG A 30 13.14 8.48 -13.32
C ARG A 30 13.04 7.31 -12.34
N TRP A 31 14.15 6.64 -12.07
CA TRP A 31 14.22 5.58 -11.08
C TRP A 31 13.87 6.10 -9.69
N GLY A 32 14.55 7.15 -9.22
CA GLY A 32 14.34 7.74 -7.91
C GLY A 32 12.91 8.25 -7.70
N ILE A 33 12.35 8.97 -8.68
CA ILE A 33 10.99 9.52 -8.54
C ILE A 33 9.92 8.42 -8.51
N ALA A 34 10.08 7.34 -9.29
CA ALA A 34 9.14 6.22 -9.27
C ALA A 34 9.11 5.55 -7.89
N HIS A 35 10.28 5.31 -7.30
CA HIS A 35 10.42 4.68 -5.99
C HIS A 35 9.95 5.61 -4.85
N LEU A 36 10.28 6.90 -4.91
CA LEU A 36 9.78 7.91 -3.96
C LEU A 36 8.25 8.00 -3.99
N MET A 37 7.63 7.98 -5.17
CA MET A 37 6.17 7.98 -5.28
C MET A 37 5.51 6.77 -4.62
N VAL A 38 6.16 5.59 -4.63
CA VAL A 38 5.65 4.42 -3.88
C VAL A 38 5.75 4.66 -2.36
N ALA A 39 6.86 5.20 -1.87
CA ALA A 39 7.02 5.52 -0.45
C ALA A 39 5.97 6.54 0.03
N VAL A 40 5.75 7.61 -0.75
CA VAL A 40 4.70 8.60 -0.49
C VAL A 40 3.31 7.96 -0.52
N ALA A 41 3.02 7.09 -1.49
CA ALA A 41 1.74 6.39 -1.56
C ALA A 41 1.51 5.50 -0.33
N SER A 42 2.53 4.81 0.17
CA SER A 42 2.46 4.04 1.42
C SER A 42 2.13 4.93 2.62
N ALA A 43 2.78 6.09 2.75
CA ALA A 43 2.51 7.04 3.82
C ALA A 43 1.07 7.58 3.77
N LEU A 44 0.60 7.99 2.57
CA LEU A 44 -0.77 8.45 2.35
C LEU A 44 -1.79 7.36 2.68
N LEU A 45 -1.46 6.10 2.34
CA LEU A 45 -2.33 4.98 2.67
C LEU A 45 -2.46 4.78 4.19
N ILE A 46 -1.35 4.84 4.92
CA ILE A 46 -1.35 4.78 6.40
C ILE A 46 -2.22 5.90 6.98
N LEU A 47 -2.07 7.14 6.49
CA LEU A 47 -2.88 8.28 6.90
C LEU A 47 -4.38 8.07 6.61
N ALA A 48 -4.72 7.50 5.45
CA ALA A 48 -6.09 7.17 5.11
C ALA A 48 -6.69 6.18 6.12
N PHE A 49 -5.96 5.14 6.51
CA PHE A 49 -6.45 4.17 7.51
C PHE A 49 -6.52 4.74 8.93
N LEU A 50 -5.67 5.69 9.29
CA LEU A 50 -5.83 6.46 10.53
C LEU A 50 -7.14 7.24 10.52
N ALA A 51 -7.49 7.90 9.42
CA ALA A 51 -8.76 8.62 9.28
C ALA A 51 -9.96 7.67 9.29
N ILE A 52 -9.90 6.56 8.56
CA ILE A 52 -10.94 5.52 8.53
C ILE A 52 -11.15 4.95 9.93
N ARG A 53 -10.08 4.74 10.71
CA ARG A 53 -10.22 4.26 12.09
C ARG A 53 -11.02 5.24 12.93
N THR A 54 -10.74 6.53 12.86
CA THR A 54 -11.50 7.53 13.62
C THR A 54 -12.98 7.48 13.24
N TYR A 55 -13.27 7.40 11.94
CA TYR A 55 -14.64 7.27 11.43
C TYR A 55 -15.36 6.00 11.93
N LEU A 56 -14.69 4.84 11.87
CA LEU A 56 -15.22 3.56 12.36
C LEU A 56 -15.41 3.55 13.88
N ARG A 57 -14.45 4.12 14.61
CA ARG A 57 -14.50 4.25 16.07
C ARG A 57 -15.72 5.07 16.48
N ASP A 58 -15.94 6.19 15.82
CA ASP A 58 -17.06 7.07 16.16
C ASP A 58 -18.41 6.41 15.79
N ALA A 59 -18.43 5.49 14.81
CA ALA A 59 -19.58 4.63 14.48
C ALA A 59 -19.79 3.44 15.44
N GLY A 60 -18.87 3.23 16.39
CA GLY A 60 -18.96 2.23 17.45
C GLY A 60 -18.00 1.02 17.30
N ASP A 61 -17.13 0.98 16.30
CA ASP A 61 -16.12 -0.08 16.20
C ASP A 61 -14.91 0.20 17.10
N GLN A 62 -14.87 -0.47 18.26
CA GLN A 62 -13.74 -0.39 19.19
C GLN A 62 -12.78 -1.59 19.07
N ARG A 63 -13.11 -2.59 18.24
CA ARG A 63 -12.42 -3.90 18.26
C ARG A 63 -11.63 -4.15 16.99
N TRP A 64 -12.26 -4.04 15.82
CA TRP A 64 -11.67 -4.53 14.58
C TRP A 64 -10.64 -3.54 14.03
N SER A 65 -11.04 -2.29 13.78
CA SER A 65 -10.14 -1.24 13.28
C SER A 65 -9.01 -0.90 14.25
N ALA A 66 -9.26 -0.97 15.57
CA ALA A 66 -8.24 -0.75 16.59
C ALA A 66 -7.12 -1.81 16.54
N ARG A 67 -7.48 -3.09 16.37
CA ARG A 67 -6.51 -4.18 16.24
C ARG A 67 -5.85 -4.22 14.86
N ALA A 68 -6.55 -3.76 13.83
CA ALA A 68 -6.09 -3.77 12.44
C ALA A 68 -5.04 -2.68 12.15
N LEU A 69 -5.17 -1.51 12.78
CA LEU A 69 -4.33 -0.35 12.48
C LEU A 69 -2.82 -0.60 12.62
N PRO A 70 -2.30 -1.24 13.70
CA PRO A 70 -0.88 -1.54 13.80
C PRO A 70 -0.35 -2.34 12.61
N PHE A 71 -1.15 -3.28 12.08
CA PHE A 71 -0.76 -4.09 10.93
C PHE A 71 -0.73 -3.30 9.62
N VAL A 72 -1.62 -2.32 9.44
CA VAL A 72 -1.54 -1.40 8.30
C VAL A 72 -0.27 -0.56 8.37
N ILE A 73 0.06 -0.04 9.56
CA ILE A 73 1.27 0.76 9.77
C ILE A 73 2.52 -0.07 9.47
N VAL A 74 2.66 -1.24 10.12
CA VAL A 74 3.81 -2.13 9.91
C VAL A 74 3.89 -2.58 8.46
N GLY A 75 2.77 -3.03 7.87
CA GLY A 75 2.73 -3.50 6.49
C GLY A 75 3.10 -2.42 5.48
N GLY A 76 2.57 -1.21 5.65
CA GLY A 76 2.86 -0.05 4.79
C GLY A 76 4.30 0.44 4.93
N THR A 77 4.84 0.47 6.15
CA THR A 77 6.24 0.84 6.39
C THR A 77 7.19 -0.18 5.77
N LEU A 78 6.97 -1.48 6.00
CA LEU A 78 7.78 -2.53 5.37
C LEU A 78 7.67 -2.48 3.83
N TYR A 79 6.49 -2.16 3.30
CA TYR A 79 6.34 -1.99 1.86
C TYR A 79 7.13 -0.81 1.31
N ALA A 80 7.25 0.28 2.08
CA ALA A 80 8.05 1.45 1.71
C ALA A 80 9.57 1.19 1.81
N ILE A 81 10.00 0.18 2.57
CA ILE A 81 11.40 -0.25 2.60
C ILE A 81 11.80 -0.90 1.27
N LEU A 82 10.90 -1.64 0.60
CA LEU A 82 11.18 -2.27 -0.69
C LEU A 82 11.72 -1.26 -1.73
N PRO A 83 11.02 -0.17 -2.06
CA PRO A 83 11.56 0.83 -2.97
C PRO A 83 12.76 1.58 -2.37
N GLY A 84 12.90 1.64 -1.03
CA GLY A 84 14.08 2.20 -0.37
C GLY A 84 15.35 1.37 -0.62
N MET A 85 15.26 0.04 -0.68
CA MET A 85 16.39 -0.84 -1.01
C MET A 85 16.87 -0.60 -2.45
N GLU A 86 15.95 -0.32 -3.38
CA GLU A 86 16.25 -0.01 -4.78
C GLU A 86 16.98 1.33 -4.97
N PHE A 87 17.10 2.18 -3.93
CA PHE A 87 18.01 3.33 -3.94
C PHE A 87 19.48 2.92 -3.85
N ALA A 88 19.81 1.69 -3.45
CA ALA A 88 21.19 1.18 -3.48
C ALA A 88 21.74 1.18 -4.91
N ALA A 89 20.97 0.65 -5.88
CA ALA A 89 21.34 0.68 -7.29
C ALA A 89 21.45 2.13 -7.82
N LEU A 90 20.53 3.01 -7.44
CA LEU A 90 20.60 4.44 -7.80
C LEU A 90 21.90 5.09 -7.29
N ALA A 91 22.21 4.92 -6.00
CA ALA A 91 23.39 5.50 -5.39
C ALA A 91 24.68 4.97 -6.04
N ALA A 92 24.72 3.68 -6.37
CA ALA A 92 25.84 3.09 -7.10
C ALA A 92 26.01 3.73 -8.49
N VAL A 93 24.93 3.90 -9.26
CA VAL A 93 25.01 4.58 -10.57
C VAL A 93 25.53 6.01 -10.42
N GLU A 94 24.98 6.80 -9.50
CA GLU A 94 25.36 8.22 -9.34
C GLU A 94 26.80 8.40 -8.84
N THR A 95 27.36 7.40 -8.17
CA THR A 95 28.75 7.42 -7.67
C THR A 95 29.74 6.68 -8.55
N GLY A 96 29.30 6.14 -9.70
CA GLY A 96 30.14 5.37 -10.62
C GLY A 96 30.50 3.95 -10.13
N GLY A 97 29.77 3.44 -9.14
CA GLY A 97 29.90 2.08 -8.61
C GLY A 97 29.12 1.03 -9.39
N ASP A 98 29.18 -0.22 -8.90
CA ASP A 98 28.47 -1.35 -9.51
C ASP A 98 27.04 -1.46 -9.00
N ALA A 99 26.09 -0.98 -9.80
CA ALA A 99 24.66 -1.01 -9.49
C ALA A 99 24.10 -2.43 -9.38
N ARG A 100 24.66 -3.40 -10.11
CA ARG A 100 24.23 -4.79 -10.03
C ARG A 100 24.68 -5.41 -8.71
N ALA A 101 25.94 -5.20 -8.32
CA ALA A 101 26.45 -5.66 -7.03
C ALA A 101 25.70 -5.01 -5.86
N ALA A 102 25.37 -3.73 -5.97
CA ALA A 102 24.56 -3.03 -4.96
C ALA A 102 23.15 -3.64 -4.82
N GLN A 103 22.50 -4.00 -5.95
CA GLN A 103 21.20 -4.68 -5.92
C GLN A 103 21.30 -6.10 -5.34
N ALA A 104 22.31 -6.87 -5.75
CA ALA A 104 22.58 -8.21 -5.23
C ALA A 104 22.76 -8.21 -3.70
N ALA A 105 23.39 -7.16 -3.16
CA ALA A 105 23.60 -7.04 -1.72
C ALA A 105 22.30 -6.85 -0.92
N VAL A 106 21.27 -6.25 -1.50
CA VAL A 106 19.97 -6.03 -0.85
C VAL A 106 18.94 -7.11 -1.17
N GLU A 107 19.13 -7.89 -2.24
CA GLU A 107 18.21 -8.95 -2.67
C GLU A 107 17.83 -9.95 -1.55
N PRO A 108 18.75 -10.44 -0.69
CA PRO A 108 18.40 -11.36 0.39
C PRO A 108 17.34 -10.82 1.37
N TRP A 109 17.21 -9.50 1.47
CA TRP A 109 16.23 -8.83 2.31
C TRP A 109 14.88 -8.60 1.60
N PHE A 110 14.85 -8.66 0.27
CA PHE A 110 13.64 -8.40 -0.51
C PHE A 110 12.51 -9.37 -0.15
N ILE A 111 12.77 -10.69 -0.18
CA ILE A 111 11.76 -11.72 0.06
C ILE A 111 11.21 -11.66 1.51
N PRO A 112 12.04 -11.62 2.57
CA PRO A 112 11.52 -11.47 3.93
C PRO A 112 10.69 -10.21 4.12
N VAL A 113 11.14 -9.06 3.58
CA VAL A 113 10.45 -7.78 3.74
C VAL A 113 9.11 -7.77 2.99
N ILE A 114 9.05 -8.26 1.74
CA ILE A 114 7.80 -8.28 0.97
C ILE A 114 6.78 -9.24 1.57
N LEU A 115 7.21 -10.40 2.08
CA LEU A 115 6.33 -11.36 2.73
C LEU A 115 5.77 -10.80 4.04
N ALA A 116 6.63 -10.25 4.90
CA ALA A 116 6.21 -9.63 6.16
C ALA A 116 5.29 -8.43 5.92
N SER A 117 5.65 -7.57 4.97
CA SER A 117 4.82 -6.44 4.52
C SER A 117 3.45 -6.92 4.05
N GLY A 118 3.43 -7.92 3.18
CA GLY A 118 2.22 -8.52 2.67
C GLY A 118 1.34 -8.97 3.82
N VAL A 119 1.83 -9.90 4.65
CA VAL A 119 1.06 -10.57 5.72
C VAL A 119 0.48 -9.55 6.68
N ALA A 120 1.28 -8.58 7.14
CA ALA A 120 0.81 -7.48 7.95
C ALA A 120 -0.27 -6.66 7.24
N SER A 121 -0.04 -6.23 6.00
CA SER A 121 -1.02 -5.45 5.23
C SER A 121 -2.35 -6.19 5.05
N ALA A 122 -2.32 -7.49 4.77
CA ALA A 122 -3.52 -8.31 4.61
C ALA A 122 -4.32 -8.39 5.91
N MET A 123 -3.66 -8.64 7.06
CA MET A 123 -4.31 -8.63 8.37
C MET A 123 -4.95 -7.27 8.68
N GLY A 124 -4.23 -6.18 8.36
CA GLY A 124 -4.74 -4.82 8.48
C GLY A 124 -6.00 -4.58 7.64
N PHE A 125 -5.93 -4.78 6.33
CA PHE A 125 -7.04 -4.49 5.43
C PHE A 125 -8.26 -5.37 5.70
N VAL A 126 -8.07 -6.67 5.98
CA VAL A 126 -9.17 -7.56 6.37
C VAL A 126 -9.79 -7.15 7.70
N GLY A 127 -8.98 -6.70 8.67
CA GLY A 127 -9.48 -6.17 9.94
C GLY A 127 -10.34 -4.93 9.76
N PHE A 128 -9.92 -3.98 8.92
CA PHE A 128 -10.75 -2.82 8.56
C PHE A 128 -12.01 -3.19 7.78
N ALA A 129 -11.93 -4.19 6.89
CA ALA A 129 -13.09 -4.72 6.17
C ALA A 129 -14.12 -5.30 7.16
N LYS A 130 -13.69 -6.04 8.18
CA LYS A 130 -14.56 -6.52 9.26
C LYS A 130 -15.17 -5.38 10.08
N GLY A 131 -14.40 -4.35 10.40
CA GLY A 131 -14.90 -3.15 11.08
C GLY A 131 -16.00 -2.44 10.27
N LEU A 132 -15.76 -2.21 8.99
CA LEU A 132 -16.75 -1.66 8.06
C LEU A 132 -17.97 -2.57 7.90
N TRP A 133 -17.79 -3.89 7.85
CA TRP A 133 -18.92 -4.82 7.80
C TRP A 133 -19.80 -4.72 9.05
N SER A 134 -19.19 -4.66 10.24
CA SER A 134 -19.92 -4.58 11.51
C SER A 134 -20.64 -3.24 11.73
N THR A 135 -20.18 -2.16 11.11
CA THR A 135 -20.72 -0.81 11.28
C THR A 135 -21.43 -0.28 10.03
N GLY A 136 -21.38 -1.02 8.92
CA GLY A 136 -21.69 -0.52 7.58
C GLY A 136 -23.14 -0.11 7.38
N SER A 137 -24.09 -0.73 8.10
CA SER A 137 -25.50 -0.33 8.07
C SER A 137 -25.72 1.07 8.65
N ARG A 138 -24.96 1.46 9.69
CA ARG A 138 -24.99 2.81 10.29
C ARG A 138 -24.31 3.84 9.41
N LEU A 139 -23.24 3.42 8.73
CA LEU A 139 -22.41 4.28 7.89
C LEU A 139 -22.89 4.35 6.44
N MET A 140 -23.93 3.59 6.07
CA MET A 140 -24.41 3.46 4.69
C MET A 140 -23.29 3.13 3.68
N VAL A 141 -22.26 2.41 4.12
CA VAL A 141 -21.14 2.03 3.26
C VAL A 141 -21.58 0.87 2.36
N PRO A 142 -21.43 0.97 1.03
CA PRO A 142 -21.78 -0.12 0.14
C PRO A 142 -20.96 -1.39 0.38
N ARG A 143 -21.58 -2.57 0.29
CA ARG A 143 -20.88 -3.86 0.51
C ARG A 143 -19.70 -4.10 -0.43
N PHE A 144 -19.74 -3.56 -1.64
CA PHE A 144 -18.63 -3.70 -2.59
C PHE A 144 -17.34 -3.02 -2.09
N VAL A 145 -17.44 -1.97 -1.25
CA VAL A 145 -16.27 -1.33 -0.62
C VAL A 145 -15.57 -2.30 0.33
N VAL A 146 -16.35 -3.05 1.12
CA VAL A 146 -15.81 -4.07 2.03
C VAL A 146 -15.11 -5.19 1.24
N ILE A 147 -15.74 -5.65 0.16
CA ILE A 147 -15.19 -6.69 -0.72
C ILE A 147 -13.89 -6.18 -1.38
N ALA A 148 -13.90 -4.96 -1.89
CA ALA A 148 -12.72 -4.35 -2.50
C ALA A 148 -11.57 -4.19 -1.50
N LEU A 149 -11.87 -3.83 -0.25
CA LEU A 149 -10.86 -3.72 0.81
C LEU A 149 -10.28 -5.10 1.19
N ALA A 150 -11.11 -6.14 1.24
CA ALA A 150 -10.63 -7.51 1.42
C ALA A 150 -9.77 -7.98 0.24
N ALA A 151 -10.20 -7.70 -1.00
CA ALA A 151 -9.44 -8.00 -2.22
C ALA A 151 -8.09 -7.25 -2.25
N MET A 152 -8.06 -6.01 -1.78
CA MET A 152 -6.83 -5.24 -1.58
C MET A 152 -5.87 -5.94 -0.62
N GLY A 153 -6.37 -6.56 0.47
CA GLY A 153 -5.61 -7.42 1.37
C GLY A 153 -5.07 -8.68 0.70
N VAL A 154 -5.92 -9.42 -0.01
CA VAL A 154 -5.52 -10.66 -0.69
C VAL A 154 -4.50 -10.39 -1.79
N SER A 155 -4.67 -9.33 -2.56
CA SER A 155 -3.72 -8.95 -3.62
C SER A 155 -2.30 -8.68 -3.11
N ARG A 156 -2.13 -8.29 -1.84
CA ARG A 156 -0.82 -8.12 -1.20
C ARG A 156 -0.10 -9.43 -0.90
N MET A 157 -0.81 -10.56 -0.91
CA MET A 157 -0.23 -11.90 -0.70
C MET A 157 0.37 -12.50 -1.96
N VAL A 158 0.04 -11.94 -3.12
CA VAL A 158 0.44 -12.50 -4.41
C VAL A 158 1.65 -11.70 -4.88
N PRO A 159 2.87 -12.25 -4.85
CA PRO A 159 4.10 -11.55 -5.26
C PRO A 159 4.25 -11.55 -6.78
N VAL A 160 3.17 -11.24 -7.50
CA VAL A 160 3.17 -11.14 -8.96
C VAL A 160 2.97 -9.68 -9.32
N THR A 161 3.94 -9.14 -10.06
CA THR A 161 4.02 -7.74 -10.49
C THR A 161 2.68 -7.21 -11.02
N ALA A 162 2.00 -7.98 -11.88
CA ALA A 162 0.70 -7.60 -12.41
C ALA A 162 -0.42 -7.52 -11.34
N VAL A 163 -0.45 -8.43 -10.36
CA VAL A 163 -1.47 -8.42 -9.31
C VAL A 163 -1.25 -7.26 -8.35
N GLN A 164 -0.01 -7.01 -7.95
CA GLN A 164 0.31 -5.88 -7.08
C GLN A 164 0.15 -4.51 -7.77
N PHE A 165 0.37 -4.43 -9.08
CA PHE A 165 0.25 -3.15 -9.79
C PHE A 165 -1.17 -2.84 -10.23
N TYR A 166 -1.88 -3.81 -10.81
CA TYR A 166 -3.19 -3.56 -11.40
C TYR A 166 -4.32 -3.90 -10.43
N VAL A 167 -4.34 -5.11 -9.90
CA VAL A 167 -5.44 -5.58 -9.04
C VAL A 167 -5.47 -4.82 -7.73
N HIS A 168 -4.32 -4.68 -7.07
CA HIS A 168 -4.23 -3.94 -5.81
C HIS A 168 -4.62 -2.46 -5.99
N ALA A 169 -4.15 -1.81 -7.06
CA ALA A 169 -4.48 -0.40 -7.29
C ALA A 169 -5.95 -0.19 -7.64
N ALA A 170 -6.54 -1.06 -8.47
CA ALA A 170 -7.95 -1.02 -8.77
C ALA A 170 -8.79 -1.25 -7.49
N ALA A 171 -8.43 -2.26 -6.69
CA ALA A 171 -9.09 -2.54 -5.42
C ALA A 171 -8.99 -1.36 -4.44
N ALA A 172 -7.83 -0.72 -4.35
CA ALA A 172 -7.62 0.46 -3.52
C ALA A 172 -8.50 1.64 -3.98
N LEU A 173 -8.60 1.90 -5.29
CA LEU A 173 -9.48 2.95 -5.83
C LEU A 173 -10.95 2.66 -5.53
N ILE A 174 -11.40 1.43 -5.79
CA ILE A 174 -12.81 1.01 -5.58
C ILE A 174 -13.17 1.02 -4.09
N ALA A 175 -12.22 0.70 -3.19
CA ALA A 175 -12.46 0.73 -1.76
C ALA A 175 -12.41 2.15 -1.19
N LEU A 176 -11.32 2.89 -1.45
CA LEU A 176 -11.03 4.13 -0.73
C LEU A 176 -11.78 5.33 -1.29
N TRP A 177 -12.04 5.39 -2.60
CA TRP A 177 -12.72 6.54 -3.19
C TRP A 177 -14.17 6.69 -2.71
N PRO A 178 -15.02 5.63 -2.79
CA PRO A 178 -16.39 5.73 -2.29
C PRO A 178 -16.43 5.89 -0.77
N LEU A 179 -15.50 5.26 -0.04
CA LEU A 179 -15.41 5.41 1.41
C LEU A 179 -15.07 6.86 1.80
N ALA A 180 -14.10 7.48 1.12
CA ALA A 180 -13.77 8.88 1.32
C ALA A 180 -14.96 9.80 1.02
N TYR A 181 -15.73 9.51 -0.05
CA TYR A 181 -16.95 10.24 -0.37
C TYR A 181 -17.99 10.13 0.75
N VAL A 182 -18.23 8.93 1.28
CA VAL A 182 -19.17 8.72 2.40
C VAL A 182 -18.70 9.45 3.67
N MET A 183 -17.42 9.32 4.03
CA MET A 183 -16.81 10.03 5.17
C MET A 183 -16.95 11.55 5.05
N TRP A 184 -16.76 12.09 3.85
CA TRP A 184 -16.92 13.52 3.56
C TRP A 184 -18.38 14.00 3.70
N ARG A 185 -19.35 13.16 3.34
CA ARG A 185 -20.78 13.52 3.34
C ARG A 185 -21.47 13.33 4.69
N GLN A 186 -20.91 12.50 5.58
CA GLN A 186 -21.51 12.15 6.87
C GLN A 186 -21.12 12.95 8.14
N PRO A 187 -20.49 14.14 8.12
CA PRO A 187 -20.34 14.94 9.35
C PRO A 187 -21.68 15.23 10.06
N LYS A 188 -22.79 15.28 9.30
CA LYS A 188 -24.12 15.69 9.79
C LYS A 188 -24.92 14.60 10.51
N VAL A 189 -24.74 13.32 10.17
CA VAL A 189 -25.53 12.20 10.74
C VAL A 189 -25.09 11.88 12.17
N MET A 190 -23.80 12.04 12.45
CA MET A 190 -23.22 11.78 13.77
C MET A 190 -23.45 12.90 14.79
N GLN A 191 -23.64 14.14 14.32
CA GLN A 191 -24.06 15.26 15.18
C GLN A 191 -25.52 15.10 15.62
N ALA A 192 -26.42 14.65 14.73
CA ALA A 192 -27.84 14.44 15.03
C ALA A 192 -28.11 13.22 15.95
N ALA A 193 -27.21 12.23 15.99
CA ALA A 193 -27.32 11.08 16.90
C ALA A 193 -26.79 11.36 18.32
N ARG A 194 -26.19 12.54 18.54
CA ARG A 194 -25.68 13.02 19.84
C ARG A 194 -26.54 14.12 20.46
N SER A 195 -27.56 14.60 19.75
CA SER A 195 -28.58 15.55 20.20
C SER A 195 -29.86 14.83 20.58
#